data_AF-M5C519-F1
#
_entry.id   AF-M5C519-F1
#
_cell.length_a   1.000
_cell.length_b   1.000
_cell.length_c   1.000
_cell.angle_alpha   90.00
_cell.angle_beta   90.00
_cell.angle_gamma   90.00
#
_symmetry.space_group_name_H-M   'P 1'
#
loop_
_entity.id
_entity.type
_entity.pdbx_description
1 polymer ?
#
loop_
_entity_poly.entity_id
_entity_poly.type
_entity_poly.pdbx_seq_one_letter_code
_entity_poly.pdbx_strand_id
1 'polypeptide(L)'
;MSSSNTDKNDEGDKTLQTWLQSRCLHVLQFFTFHPTTPSSIVAEQFRSAFFTSGATPNHSFPIISTLGVRSARDVRVYNAAFTGFLKNTPMLPPEVAREGRLMLAALRERGMCTDVTFQDVLDELKARILDEQEAVALLKWRMSLDSELTKTHARELREVFLGAAIFCLKEEGKQDKVVPLASIRTFINPRTSVIPLDSPLPEHTLPFAISKQLGNADFRSLFGWTELGVPDWITYLVNPATRKETGVDITLDAVFAERVLGVIARAWPNMNAAQQQDVCAKLSDVPCIPTRAGLKVPSEAYFSNAHVFPDLPIIVMPKGTAVKGTLEKVLVSLGVRKHVELQIVFSRMIHTGDWSTADLIKYLVAVRDTLSSLEIDRLKQTSAFMREGEDETGKPTRYLARDLYEPVDTLRDLGLPILFWSPTVKWRAGSDEGKLSS
;
A
#
# COMPACT_ATOMS: atom_id res chain seq x y z
N MET A 1 19.21 30.98 -25.37
CA MET A 1 18.88 31.35 -26.77
C MET A 1 18.75 30.14 -27.71
N SER A 2 18.85 28.89 -27.24
CA SER A 2 18.74 27.70 -28.10
C SER A 2 17.31 27.17 -28.31
N SER A 3 16.31 27.67 -27.57
CA SER A 3 14.92 27.21 -27.68
C SER A 3 14.16 27.77 -28.89
N SER A 4 14.56 28.93 -29.42
CA SER A 4 13.81 29.61 -30.50
C SER A 4 14.06 29.06 -31.91
N ASN A 5 15.09 28.23 -32.11
CA ASN A 5 15.40 27.64 -33.41
C ASN A 5 14.73 26.28 -33.61
N THR A 6 14.50 25.52 -32.54
CA THR A 6 13.82 24.22 -32.59
C THR A 6 12.33 24.40 -32.86
N ASP A 7 11.69 25.40 -32.25
CA ASP A 7 10.26 25.69 -32.43
C ASP A 7 9.92 26.16 -33.85
N LYS A 8 10.81 26.94 -34.49
CA LYS A 8 10.60 27.41 -35.87
C LYS A 8 10.72 26.30 -36.92
N ASN A 9 11.59 25.33 -36.71
CA ASN A 9 11.72 24.18 -37.60
C ASN A 9 10.53 23.22 -37.45
N ASP A 10 10.05 23.02 -36.21
CA ASP A 10 8.87 22.18 -35.93
C ASP A 10 7.57 22.76 -36.52
N GLU A 11 7.44 24.10 -36.56
CA GLU A 11 6.32 24.78 -37.20
C GLU A 11 6.37 24.67 -38.73
N GLY A 12 7.56 24.78 -39.32
CA GLY A 12 7.80 24.54 -40.75
C GLY A 12 7.46 23.10 -41.17
N ASP A 13 7.88 22.11 -40.40
CA ASP A 13 7.62 20.70 -40.68
C ASP A 13 6.12 20.34 -40.59
N LYS A 14 5.40 20.92 -39.62
CA LYS A 14 3.94 20.77 -39.52
C LYS A 14 3.21 21.36 -40.73
N THR A 15 3.61 22.55 -41.18
CA THR A 15 2.99 23.17 -42.37
C THR A 15 3.22 22.34 -43.63
N LEU A 16 4.40 21.76 -43.79
CA LEU A 16 4.72 20.84 -44.88
C LEU A 16 3.90 19.55 -44.79
N GLN A 17 3.76 18.98 -43.59
CA GLN A 17 2.97 17.77 -43.36
C GLN A 17 1.49 18.00 -43.72
N THR A 18 0.90 19.11 -43.30
CA THR A 18 -0.48 19.48 -43.65
C THR A 18 -0.64 19.67 -45.15
N TRP A 19 0.32 20.32 -45.81
CA TRP A 19 0.30 20.50 -47.26
C TRP A 19 0.35 19.15 -48.01
N LEU A 20 1.23 18.23 -47.59
CA LEU A 20 1.32 16.88 -48.17
C LEU A 20 0.04 16.08 -47.94
N GLN A 21 -0.54 16.15 -46.74
CA GLN A 21 -1.82 15.49 -46.42
C GLN A 21 -2.96 16.01 -47.30
N SER A 22 -3.05 17.33 -47.50
CA SER A 22 -4.06 17.94 -48.37
C SER A 22 -3.90 17.46 -49.82
N ARG A 23 -2.66 17.38 -50.32
CA ARG A 23 -2.39 16.88 -51.68
C ARG A 23 -2.78 15.41 -51.83
N CYS A 24 -2.42 14.55 -50.88
CA CYS A 24 -2.82 13.14 -50.88
C CYS A 24 -4.33 12.98 -50.80
N LEU A 25 -5.01 13.79 -49.99
CA LEU A 25 -6.46 13.80 -49.87
C LEU A 25 -7.14 14.21 -51.17
N HIS A 26 -6.65 15.25 -51.84
CA HIS A 26 -7.16 15.66 -53.15
C HIS A 26 -7.06 14.51 -54.18
N VAL A 27 -5.92 13.81 -54.24
CA VAL A 27 -5.77 12.65 -55.13
C VAL A 27 -6.76 11.54 -54.75
N LEU A 28 -6.92 11.26 -53.46
CA LEU A 28 -7.85 10.25 -52.97
C LEU A 28 -9.29 10.57 -53.37
N GLN A 29 -9.72 11.83 -53.19
CA GLN A 29 -11.04 12.32 -53.58
C GLN A 29 -11.23 12.30 -55.10
N PHE A 30 -10.22 12.70 -55.87
CA PHE A 30 -10.29 12.71 -57.33
C PHE A 30 -10.54 11.32 -57.91
N PHE A 31 -9.90 10.28 -57.35
CA PHE A 31 -10.12 8.89 -57.75
C PHE A 31 -11.26 8.20 -56.99
N THR A 32 -12.04 8.94 -56.20
CA THR A 32 -13.24 8.43 -55.53
C THR A 32 -14.40 8.37 -56.53
N PHE A 33 -14.97 7.18 -56.69
CA PHE A 33 -16.15 7.00 -57.54
C PHE A 33 -17.42 7.45 -56.80
N HIS A 34 -18.19 8.32 -57.44
CA HIS A 34 -19.48 8.79 -56.93
C HIS A 34 -20.64 8.13 -57.71
N PRO A 35 -21.81 7.93 -57.08
CA PRO A 35 -22.99 7.41 -57.78
C PRO A 35 -23.37 8.30 -58.97
N THR A 36 -23.49 7.71 -60.16
CA THR A 36 -23.91 8.40 -61.38
C THR A 36 -25.43 8.41 -61.52
N THR A 37 -25.98 9.48 -62.11
CA THR A 37 -27.38 9.56 -62.55
C THR A 37 -27.46 9.38 -64.07
N PRO A 38 -28.50 8.72 -64.63
CA PRO A 38 -29.66 8.13 -63.96
C PRO A 38 -29.42 6.73 -63.36
N SER A 39 -28.29 6.07 -63.65
CA SER A 39 -27.98 4.72 -63.16
C SER A 39 -26.63 4.66 -62.44
N SER A 40 -26.62 4.14 -61.21
CA SER A 40 -25.42 3.95 -60.38
C SER A 40 -24.55 2.76 -60.81
N ILE A 41 -25.08 1.87 -61.68
CA ILE A 41 -24.39 0.66 -62.13
C ILE A 41 -23.10 1.01 -62.88
N VAL A 42 -23.09 2.09 -63.65
CA VAL A 42 -21.93 2.51 -64.44
C VAL A 42 -20.76 2.88 -63.53
N ALA A 43 -21.01 3.71 -62.50
CA ALA A 43 -20.01 4.06 -61.50
C ALA A 43 -19.43 2.81 -60.80
N GLU A 44 -20.29 1.84 -60.49
CA GLU A 44 -19.88 0.59 -59.84
C GLU A 44 -18.99 -0.28 -60.74
N GLN A 45 -19.30 -0.38 -62.03
CA GLN A 45 -18.47 -1.09 -63.00
C GLN A 45 -17.07 -0.45 -63.13
N PHE A 46 -17.00 0.88 -63.24
CA PHE A 46 -15.73 1.61 -63.25
C PHE A 46 -14.94 1.41 -61.95
N ARG A 47 -15.61 1.51 -60.80
CA ARG A 47 -15.01 1.24 -59.48
C ARG A 47 -14.41 -0.17 -59.43
N SER A 48 -15.17 -1.18 -59.85
CA SER A 48 -14.70 -2.57 -59.86
C SER A 48 -13.53 -2.78 -60.81
N ALA A 49 -13.59 -2.22 -62.02
CA ALA A 49 -12.51 -2.28 -63.00
C ALA A 49 -11.23 -1.60 -62.49
N PHE A 50 -11.34 -0.44 -61.84
CA PHE A 50 -10.21 0.29 -61.25
C PHE A 50 -9.46 -0.59 -60.24
N PHE A 51 -10.15 -1.16 -59.26
CA PHE A 51 -9.52 -2.00 -58.24
C PHE A 51 -9.00 -3.33 -58.80
N THR A 52 -9.69 -3.93 -59.78
CA THR A 52 -9.25 -5.19 -60.40
C THR A 52 -8.01 -4.99 -61.25
N SER A 53 -7.91 -3.86 -61.95
CA SER A 53 -6.73 -3.52 -62.77
C SER A 53 -5.47 -3.30 -61.91
N GLY A 54 -5.65 -2.82 -60.67
CA GLY A 54 -4.58 -2.67 -59.69
C GLY A 54 -4.27 -3.94 -58.89
N ALA A 55 -5.07 -5.00 -58.96
CA ALA A 55 -4.95 -6.21 -58.12
C ALA A 55 -3.85 -7.18 -58.60
N THR A 56 -2.68 -6.68 -59.00
CA THR A 56 -1.53 -7.53 -59.31
C THR A 56 -0.82 -7.97 -58.01
N PRO A 57 -0.15 -9.15 -57.99
CA PRO A 57 0.40 -9.73 -56.75
C PRO A 57 1.37 -8.82 -55.98
N ASN A 58 2.03 -7.89 -56.67
CA ASN A 58 3.04 -6.98 -56.11
C ASN A 58 2.56 -5.53 -55.97
N HIS A 59 1.28 -5.23 -56.23
CA HIS A 59 0.77 -3.87 -56.18
C HIS A 59 -0.02 -3.63 -54.89
N SER A 60 0.54 -2.81 -54.02
CA SER A 60 -0.13 -2.28 -52.83
C SER A 60 -0.85 -0.98 -53.17
N PHE A 61 -2.06 -0.77 -52.66
CA PHE A 61 -2.73 0.53 -52.75
C PHE A 61 -2.04 1.51 -51.78
N PRO A 62 -1.29 2.53 -52.24
CA PRO A 62 -0.57 3.42 -51.35
C PRO A 62 -1.53 4.46 -50.74
N ILE A 63 -1.44 4.67 -49.42
CA ILE A 63 -2.21 5.67 -48.70
C ILE A 63 -1.33 6.38 -47.68
N ILE A 64 -1.64 7.65 -47.42
CA ILE A 64 -0.94 8.42 -46.40
C ILE A 64 -1.37 7.98 -45.00
N SER A 65 -0.38 7.79 -44.11
CA SER A 65 -0.57 7.46 -42.70
C SER A 65 0.19 8.43 -41.81
N THR A 66 -0.03 8.33 -40.50
CA THR A 66 0.76 9.01 -39.46
C THR A 66 2.26 8.72 -39.55
N LEU A 67 2.65 7.59 -40.16
CA LEU A 67 4.04 7.14 -40.34
C LEU A 67 4.48 7.17 -41.81
N GLY A 68 3.94 8.10 -42.59
CA GLY A 68 4.26 8.27 -44.02
C GLY A 68 3.35 7.45 -44.95
N VAL A 69 3.75 7.34 -46.22
CA VAL A 69 2.97 6.60 -47.23
C VAL A 69 3.22 5.11 -47.09
N ARG A 70 2.16 4.32 -46.94
CA ARG A 70 2.20 2.86 -46.75
C ARG A 70 1.10 2.17 -47.55
N SER A 71 1.18 0.85 -47.66
CA SER A 71 0.08 0.04 -48.20
C SER A 71 -1.17 0.22 -47.34
N ALA A 72 -2.33 0.40 -47.96
CA ALA A 72 -3.60 0.52 -47.25
C ALA A 72 -3.86 -0.66 -46.29
N ARG A 73 -3.33 -1.85 -46.61
CA ARG A 73 -3.47 -3.06 -45.79
C ARG A 73 -2.76 -2.95 -44.44
N ASP A 74 -1.71 -2.14 -44.39
CA ASP A 74 -0.89 -1.92 -43.19
C ASP A 74 -1.31 -0.66 -42.43
N VAL A 75 -2.33 0.05 -42.92
CA VAL A 75 -2.82 1.30 -42.35
C VAL A 75 -4.20 1.08 -41.73
N ARG A 76 -4.34 1.49 -40.47
CA ARG A 76 -5.60 1.38 -39.72
C ARG A 76 -6.41 2.66 -39.82
N VAL A 77 -7.73 2.53 -39.73
CA VAL A 77 -8.62 3.69 -39.68
C VAL A 77 -8.41 4.46 -38.38
N TYR A 78 -8.40 5.79 -38.49
CA TYR A 78 -8.21 6.69 -37.35
C TYR A 78 -9.28 6.44 -36.28
N ASN A 79 -8.83 6.25 -35.05
CA ASN A 79 -9.69 6.25 -33.88
C ASN A 79 -8.98 6.93 -32.72
N ALA A 80 -9.58 8.03 -32.24
CA ALA A 80 -9.03 8.84 -31.16
C ALA A 80 -8.73 8.04 -29.89
N ALA A 81 -9.47 6.97 -29.62
CA ALA A 81 -9.29 6.13 -28.43
C ALA A 81 -7.92 5.44 -28.35
N PHE A 82 -7.23 5.25 -29.48
CA PHE A 82 -5.95 4.55 -29.56
C PHE A 82 -4.73 5.48 -29.66
N THR A 83 -4.95 6.75 -30.05
CA THR A 83 -3.89 7.73 -30.29
C THR A 83 -3.03 8.02 -29.06
N GLY A 84 -3.57 7.81 -27.86
CA GLY A 84 -2.87 8.04 -26.61
C GLY A 84 -1.76 7.04 -26.29
N PHE A 85 -1.71 5.88 -26.97
CA PHE A 85 -0.70 4.84 -26.69
C PHE A 85 -0.16 4.10 -27.93
N LEU A 86 -0.92 4.05 -29.04
CA LEU A 86 -0.45 3.49 -30.31
C LEU A 86 0.32 4.56 -31.11
N LYS A 87 1.65 4.50 -31.10
CA LYS A 87 2.52 5.45 -31.82
C LYS A 87 3.16 4.83 -33.06
N ASN A 88 3.44 3.53 -33.05
CA ASN A 88 4.09 2.82 -34.16
C ASN A 88 3.10 2.12 -35.10
N THR A 89 1.83 1.98 -34.72
CA THR A 89 0.77 1.52 -35.63
C THR A 89 0.41 2.61 -36.63
N PRO A 90 0.59 2.39 -37.95
CA PRO A 90 0.23 3.38 -38.97
C PRO A 90 -1.29 3.61 -38.98
N MET A 91 -1.73 4.85 -38.76
CA MET A 91 -3.14 5.23 -38.82
C MET A 91 -3.39 6.28 -39.87
N LEU A 92 -4.61 6.35 -40.38
CA LEU A 92 -5.02 7.45 -41.25
C LEU A 92 -4.98 8.79 -40.48
N PRO A 93 -4.50 9.89 -41.10
CA PRO A 93 -4.68 11.21 -40.54
C PRO A 93 -6.19 11.54 -40.36
N PRO A 94 -6.58 12.29 -39.31
CA PRO A 94 -7.98 12.59 -39.02
C PRO A 94 -8.74 13.20 -40.21
N GLU A 95 -8.10 14.12 -40.94
CA GLU A 95 -8.69 14.78 -42.10
C GLU A 95 -8.94 13.82 -43.26
N VAL A 96 -7.99 12.92 -43.51
CA VAL A 96 -8.12 11.90 -44.56
C VAL A 96 -9.22 10.88 -44.21
N ALA A 97 -9.30 10.49 -42.94
CA ALA A 97 -10.37 9.63 -42.44
C ALA A 97 -11.76 10.31 -42.53
N ARG A 98 -11.82 11.62 -42.28
CA ARG A 98 -13.05 12.41 -42.30
C ARG A 98 -13.56 12.71 -43.70
N GLU A 99 -12.68 13.06 -44.63
CA GLU A 99 -13.05 13.54 -45.97
C GLU A 99 -12.94 12.46 -47.05
N GLY A 100 -12.14 11.41 -46.84
CA GLY A 100 -11.97 10.29 -47.77
C GLY A 100 -12.99 9.15 -47.60
N ARG A 101 -14.11 9.37 -46.88
CA ARG A 101 -15.03 8.31 -46.40
C ARG A 101 -15.49 7.32 -47.48
N LEU A 102 -15.83 7.81 -48.67
CA LEU A 102 -16.35 6.97 -49.76
C LEU A 102 -15.29 6.01 -50.30
N MET A 103 -14.07 6.49 -50.52
CA MET A 103 -12.94 5.63 -50.90
C MET A 103 -12.57 4.66 -49.78
N LEU A 104 -12.55 5.12 -48.53
CA LEU A 104 -12.26 4.26 -47.38
C LEU A 104 -13.31 3.16 -47.20
N ALA A 105 -14.59 3.44 -47.46
CA ALA A 105 -15.64 2.42 -47.49
C ALA A 105 -15.36 1.37 -48.58
N ALA A 106 -14.99 1.80 -49.79
CA ALA A 106 -14.63 0.89 -50.88
C ALA A 106 -13.39 0.04 -50.56
N LEU A 107 -12.38 0.61 -49.88
CA LEU A 107 -11.21 -0.13 -49.41
C LEU A 107 -11.57 -1.13 -48.31
N ARG A 108 -12.47 -0.76 -47.38
CA ARG A 108 -12.92 -1.63 -46.29
C ARG A 108 -13.76 -2.80 -46.79
N GLU A 109 -14.68 -2.58 -47.74
CA GLU A 109 -15.45 -3.64 -48.42
C GLU A 109 -14.56 -4.72 -49.03
N ARG A 110 -13.37 -4.31 -49.51
CA ARG A 110 -12.40 -5.19 -50.17
C ARG A 110 -11.34 -5.75 -49.21
N GLY A 111 -11.47 -5.50 -47.90
CA GLY A 111 -10.51 -5.92 -46.88
C GLY A 111 -9.13 -5.26 -47.02
N MET A 112 -9.04 -4.15 -47.75
CA MET A 112 -7.77 -3.45 -47.99
C MET A 112 -7.43 -2.43 -46.91
N CYS A 113 -8.39 -1.97 -46.10
CA CYS A 113 -8.13 -1.11 -44.95
C CYS A 113 -9.07 -1.53 -43.81
N THR A 114 -8.51 -1.76 -42.62
CA THR A 114 -9.23 -2.32 -41.48
C THR A 114 -9.18 -1.38 -40.28
N ASP A 115 -10.12 -1.58 -39.36
CA ASP A 115 -10.06 -0.93 -38.04
C ASP A 115 -8.92 -1.52 -37.20
N VAL A 116 -8.51 -0.78 -36.17
CA VAL A 116 -7.48 -1.23 -35.22
C VAL A 116 -7.96 -2.52 -34.55
N THR A 117 -7.14 -3.55 -34.63
CA THR A 117 -7.42 -4.86 -34.03
C THR A 117 -6.74 -5.00 -32.66
N PHE A 118 -7.17 -5.98 -31.86
CA PHE A 118 -6.50 -6.31 -30.61
C PHE A 118 -5.04 -6.77 -30.82
N GLN A 119 -4.76 -7.44 -31.93
CA GLN A 119 -3.40 -7.88 -32.27
C GLN A 119 -2.48 -6.68 -32.52
N ASP A 120 -2.96 -5.64 -33.21
CA ASP A 120 -2.19 -4.41 -33.42
C ASP A 120 -1.81 -3.74 -32.08
N VAL A 121 -2.71 -3.82 -31.08
CA VAL A 121 -2.41 -3.35 -29.73
C VAL A 121 -1.33 -4.20 -29.07
N LEU A 122 -1.43 -5.53 -29.13
CA LEU A 122 -0.42 -6.42 -28.56
C LEU A 122 0.96 -6.23 -29.19
N ASP A 123 1.02 -6.02 -30.50
CA ASP A 123 2.28 -5.85 -31.23
C ASP A 123 2.94 -4.51 -30.87
N GLU A 124 2.17 -3.42 -30.69
CA GLU A 124 2.70 -2.16 -30.15
C GLU A 124 3.26 -2.35 -28.74
N LEU A 125 2.51 -3.02 -27.86
CA LEU A 125 2.90 -3.24 -26.46
C LEU A 125 4.19 -4.05 -26.34
N LYS A 126 4.38 -5.05 -27.21
CA LYS A 126 5.61 -5.86 -27.25
C LYS A 126 6.79 -5.11 -27.85
N ALA A 127 6.53 -4.16 -28.75
CA ALA A 127 7.58 -3.43 -29.45
C ALA A 127 8.19 -2.30 -28.60
N ARG A 128 7.46 -1.78 -27.60
CA ARG A 128 7.85 -0.55 -26.91
C ARG A 128 7.44 -0.52 -25.43
N ILE A 129 8.30 0.11 -24.62
CA ILE A 129 7.97 0.46 -23.23
C ILE A 129 7.11 1.73 -23.23
N LEU A 130 5.99 1.67 -22.52
CA LEU A 130 5.06 2.79 -22.38
C LEU A 130 5.53 3.78 -21.32
N ASP A 131 5.26 5.06 -21.54
CA ASP A 131 5.34 6.07 -20.49
C ASP A 131 4.11 6.04 -19.57
N GLU A 132 4.13 6.84 -18.49
CA GLU A 132 3.04 6.90 -17.52
C GLU A 132 1.69 7.32 -18.15
N GLN A 133 1.71 8.30 -19.06
CA GLN A 133 0.48 8.84 -19.66
C GLN A 133 -0.10 7.86 -20.67
N GLU A 134 0.76 7.19 -21.44
CA GLU A 134 0.40 6.13 -22.36
C GLU A 134 -0.15 4.91 -21.63
N ALA A 135 0.44 4.53 -20.49
CA ALA A 135 -0.08 3.46 -19.64
C ALA A 135 -1.48 3.80 -19.12
N VAL A 136 -1.71 5.04 -18.70
CA VAL A 136 -3.05 5.51 -18.30
C VAL A 136 -4.03 5.46 -19.47
N ALA A 137 -3.63 5.93 -20.65
CA ALA A 137 -4.47 5.90 -21.85
C ALA A 137 -4.84 4.46 -22.26
N LEU A 138 -3.87 3.55 -22.24
CA LEU A 138 -4.07 2.12 -22.50
C LEU A 138 -5.06 1.50 -21.51
N LEU A 139 -4.87 1.73 -20.22
CA LEU A 139 -5.74 1.17 -19.17
C LEU A 139 -7.17 1.74 -19.27
N LYS A 140 -7.32 3.04 -19.54
CA LYS A 140 -8.63 3.67 -19.79
C LYS A 140 -9.32 3.09 -21.03
N TRP A 141 -8.57 2.90 -22.11
CA TRP A 141 -9.08 2.22 -23.30
C TRP A 141 -9.54 0.80 -22.96
N ARG A 142 -8.73 0.04 -22.22
CA ARG A 142 -9.09 -1.32 -21.80
C ARG A 142 -10.35 -1.36 -20.94
N MET A 143 -10.53 -0.36 -20.08
CA MET A 143 -11.74 -0.19 -19.25
C MET A 143 -12.98 0.22 -20.07
N SER A 144 -12.81 0.92 -21.19
CA SER A 144 -13.91 1.35 -22.04
C SER A 144 -14.48 0.25 -22.95
N LEU A 145 -13.74 -0.86 -23.10
CA LEU A 145 -14.20 -2.02 -23.87
C LEU A 145 -15.38 -2.69 -23.15
N ASP A 146 -16.46 -2.93 -23.90
CA ASP A 146 -17.68 -3.52 -23.36
C ASP A 146 -17.42 -4.92 -22.78
N SER A 147 -17.95 -5.13 -21.57
CA SER A 147 -17.69 -6.32 -20.76
C SER A 147 -18.27 -7.59 -21.38
N GLU A 148 -19.34 -7.50 -22.18
CA GLU A 148 -20.02 -8.65 -22.79
C GLU A 148 -19.17 -9.40 -23.81
N LEU A 149 -18.41 -8.68 -24.66
CA LEU A 149 -17.50 -9.28 -25.66
C LEU A 149 -16.27 -9.95 -25.02
N THR A 150 -15.94 -9.55 -23.80
CA THR A 150 -14.75 -10.03 -23.11
C THR A 150 -15.02 -11.35 -22.38
N LYS A 151 -16.26 -11.68 -22.01
CA LYS A 151 -16.60 -12.78 -21.06
C LYS A 151 -16.18 -14.18 -21.49
N THR A 152 -16.24 -14.53 -22.78
CA THR A 152 -16.02 -15.92 -23.24
C THR A 152 -14.55 -16.34 -23.25
N HIS A 153 -13.62 -15.40 -23.44
CA HIS A 153 -12.16 -15.61 -23.43
C HIS A 153 -11.43 -14.60 -22.51
N ALA A 154 -12.13 -14.07 -21.50
CA ALA A 154 -11.68 -12.94 -20.68
C ALA A 154 -10.32 -13.17 -20.04
N ARG A 155 -10.11 -14.39 -19.56
CA ARG A 155 -8.94 -14.75 -18.77
C ARG A 155 -7.67 -14.85 -19.64
N GLU A 156 -7.74 -15.56 -20.75
CA GLU A 156 -6.60 -15.72 -21.67
C GLU A 156 -6.22 -14.38 -22.29
N LEU A 157 -7.21 -13.61 -22.76
CA LEU A 157 -6.97 -12.26 -23.30
C LEU A 157 -6.39 -11.31 -22.25
N ARG A 158 -6.81 -11.44 -20.98
CA ARG A 158 -6.23 -10.67 -19.86
C ARG A 158 -4.79 -11.06 -19.61
N GLU A 159 -4.47 -12.34 -19.54
CA GLU A 159 -3.09 -12.81 -19.30
C GLU A 159 -2.15 -12.39 -20.44
N VAL A 160 -2.59 -12.51 -21.70
CA VAL A 160 -1.84 -12.06 -22.88
C VAL A 160 -1.64 -10.54 -22.86
N PHE A 161 -2.68 -9.77 -22.52
CA PHE A 161 -2.61 -8.32 -22.43
C PHE A 161 -1.64 -7.85 -21.33
N LEU A 162 -1.79 -8.39 -20.11
CA LEU A 162 -0.93 -8.05 -18.98
C LEU A 162 0.53 -8.47 -19.24
N GLY A 163 0.74 -9.60 -19.91
CA GLY A 163 2.07 -10.09 -20.28
C GLY A 163 2.76 -9.28 -21.38
N ALA A 164 2.00 -8.62 -22.26
CA ALA A 164 2.54 -7.82 -23.34
C ALA A 164 2.98 -6.41 -22.91
N ALA A 165 2.34 -5.83 -21.90
CA ALA A 165 2.56 -4.44 -21.53
C ALA A 165 3.67 -4.26 -20.50
N ILE A 166 4.61 -3.36 -20.80
CA ILE A 166 5.65 -2.90 -19.89
C ILE A 166 5.63 -1.38 -19.88
N PHE A 167 5.67 -0.76 -18.70
CA PHE A 167 5.69 0.69 -18.58
C PHE A 167 6.87 1.18 -17.72
N CYS A 168 7.25 2.43 -17.93
CA CYS A 168 8.34 3.09 -17.24
C CYS A 168 7.79 4.23 -16.38
N LEU A 169 8.15 4.22 -15.10
CA LEU A 169 7.86 5.30 -14.16
C LEU A 169 9.06 6.22 -14.05
N LYS A 170 8.84 7.50 -14.30
CA LYS A 170 9.84 8.55 -14.11
C LYS A 170 9.52 9.27 -12.80
N GLU A 171 10.23 8.92 -11.73
CA GLU A 171 10.16 9.67 -10.48
C GLU A 171 11.26 10.74 -10.46
N GLU A 172 10.90 11.99 -10.19
CA GLU A 172 11.87 13.08 -10.06
C GLU A 172 12.93 12.73 -9.01
N GLY A 173 14.20 12.62 -9.45
CA GLY A 173 15.33 12.33 -8.58
C GLY A 173 15.63 10.84 -8.33
N LYS A 174 14.92 9.91 -8.96
CA LYS A 174 15.25 8.47 -8.94
C LYS A 174 15.47 7.91 -10.34
N GLN A 175 16.07 6.72 -10.42
CA GLN A 175 16.23 6.00 -11.69
C GLN A 175 14.87 5.56 -12.24
N ASP A 176 14.76 5.60 -13.56
CA ASP A 176 13.60 5.12 -14.32
C ASP A 176 13.27 3.66 -13.93
N LYS A 177 12.11 3.45 -13.32
CA LYS A 177 11.67 2.12 -12.88
C LYS A 177 10.80 1.49 -13.96
N VAL A 178 11.31 0.43 -14.58
CA VAL A 178 10.57 -0.39 -15.54
C VAL A 178 9.72 -1.41 -14.78
N VAL A 179 8.41 -1.39 -15.03
CA VAL A 179 7.43 -2.24 -14.35
C VAL A 179 6.62 -3.00 -15.39
N PRO A 180 6.74 -4.35 -15.43
CA PRO A 180 5.85 -5.18 -16.24
C PRO A 180 4.43 -5.14 -15.70
N LEU A 181 3.43 -4.98 -16.56
CA LEU A 181 2.03 -4.94 -16.10
C LEU A 181 1.58 -6.27 -15.49
N ALA A 182 2.18 -7.39 -15.92
CA ALA A 182 1.97 -8.72 -15.36
C ALA A 182 2.44 -8.88 -13.90
N SER A 183 3.37 -8.04 -13.42
CA SER A 183 3.81 -8.11 -12.02
C SER A 183 2.81 -7.45 -11.07
N ILE A 184 1.95 -6.56 -11.60
CA ILE A 184 0.97 -5.84 -10.80
C ILE A 184 -0.16 -6.79 -10.38
N ARG A 185 -0.45 -6.78 -9.08
CA ARG A 185 -1.51 -7.58 -8.45
C ARG A 185 -2.40 -6.76 -7.55
N THR A 186 -1.86 -5.70 -6.94
CA THR A 186 -2.59 -4.89 -5.98
C THR A 186 -2.68 -3.44 -6.42
N PHE A 187 -3.70 -2.72 -5.94
CA PHE A 187 -3.84 -1.28 -6.15
C PHE A 187 -4.25 -0.57 -4.86
N ILE A 188 -3.97 0.73 -4.78
CA ILE A 188 -4.41 1.58 -3.66
C ILE A 188 -5.50 2.51 -4.17
N ASN A 189 -6.65 2.45 -3.51
CA ASN A 189 -7.73 3.41 -3.71
C ASN A 189 -7.61 4.53 -2.67
N PRO A 190 -7.33 5.79 -3.07
CA PRO A 190 -7.14 6.89 -2.13
C PRO A 190 -8.37 7.25 -1.31
N ARG A 191 -9.58 6.82 -1.72
CA ARG A 191 -10.83 7.10 -0.99
C ARG A 191 -11.08 6.14 0.17
N THR A 192 -10.62 4.91 0.05
CA THR A 192 -10.89 3.81 1.00
C THR A 192 -9.65 3.41 1.79
N SER A 193 -8.47 3.54 1.19
CA SER A 193 -7.24 3.11 1.82
C SER A 193 -6.75 4.08 2.88
N VAL A 194 -6.36 3.51 4.02
CA VAL A 194 -5.76 4.21 5.16
C VAL A 194 -4.24 4.32 5.01
N ILE A 195 -3.65 3.59 4.06
CA ILE A 195 -2.21 3.47 3.84
C ILE A 195 -1.67 4.77 3.22
N PRO A 196 -0.66 5.41 3.84
CA PRO A 196 -0.03 6.61 3.30
C PRO A 196 0.71 6.33 1.99
N LEU A 197 0.58 7.23 1.01
CA LEU A 197 1.18 7.07 -0.31
C LEU A 197 2.70 7.33 -0.33
N ASP A 198 3.20 8.01 0.70
CA ASP A 198 4.62 8.27 0.97
C ASP A 198 5.29 7.14 1.78
N SER A 199 4.54 6.08 2.08
CA SER A 199 5.07 4.89 2.74
C SER A 199 5.60 3.88 1.70
N PRO A 200 6.57 3.03 2.06
CA PRO A 200 7.05 2.00 1.14
C PRO A 200 5.92 1.03 0.79
N LEU A 201 5.75 0.80 -0.52
CA LEU A 201 4.71 -0.05 -1.09
C LEU A 201 5.35 -1.26 -1.80
N PRO A 202 4.66 -2.42 -1.82
CA PRO A 202 5.12 -3.57 -2.56
C PRO A 202 5.32 -3.29 -4.05
N GLU A 203 6.30 -3.94 -4.67
CA GLU A 203 6.60 -3.74 -6.10
C GLU A 203 5.48 -4.18 -7.06
N HIS A 204 4.60 -5.06 -6.58
CA HIS A 204 3.42 -5.52 -7.31
C HIS A 204 2.20 -4.60 -7.12
N THR A 205 2.36 -3.46 -6.44
CA THR A 205 1.30 -2.47 -6.25
C THR A 205 1.33 -1.45 -7.38
N LEU A 206 0.17 -1.22 -8.00
CA LEU A 206 0.00 -0.23 -9.06
C LEU A 206 0.41 1.17 -8.55
N PRO A 207 1.33 1.87 -9.25
CA PRO A 207 1.76 3.20 -8.86
C PRO A 207 0.59 4.18 -8.73
N PHE A 208 0.64 5.00 -7.68
CA PHE A 208 -0.45 5.93 -7.38
C PHE A 208 -0.69 6.96 -8.48
N ALA A 209 0.36 7.40 -9.16
CA ALA A 209 0.27 8.35 -10.27
C ALA A 209 -0.64 7.84 -11.40
N ILE A 210 -0.62 6.52 -11.64
CA ILE A 210 -1.51 5.83 -12.59
C ILE A 210 -2.88 5.61 -11.95
N SER A 211 -2.96 4.99 -10.77
CA SER A 211 -4.24 4.59 -10.15
C SER A 211 -5.20 5.77 -9.93
N LYS A 212 -4.67 6.94 -9.53
CA LYS A 212 -5.45 8.17 -9.34
C LYS A 212 -6.18 8.63 -10.60
N GLN A 213 -5.58 8.41 -11.78
CA GLN A 213 -6.14 8.84 -13.06
C GLN A 213 -7.19 7.88 -13.62
N LEU A 214 -7.27 6.66 -13.09
CA LEU A 214 -8.19 5.61 -13.52
C LEU A 214 -9.52 5.63 -12.74
N GLY A 215 -9.59 6.35 -11.62
CA GLY A 215 -10.83 6.51 -10.84
C GLY A 215 -11.33 5.20 -10.22
N ASN A 216 -12.66 5.04 -10.13
CA ASN A 216 -13.30 3.85 -9.54
C ASN A 216 -13.48 2.73 -10.59
N ALA A 217 -12.40 2.31 -11.24
CA ALA A 217 -12.45 1.19 -12.17
C ALA A 217 -12.78 -0.12 -11.45
N ASP A 218 -13.49 -1.04 -12.11
CA ASP A 218 -13.57 -2.43 -11.66
C ASP A 218 -12.28 -3.19 -12.02
N PHE A 219 -11.20 -2.84 -11.30
CA PHE A 219 -9.89 -3.43 -11.50
C PHE A 219 -9.88 -4.96 -11.29
N ARG A 220 -10.77 -5.46 -10.43
CA ARG A 220 -10.86 -6.87 -10.10
C ARG A 220 -11.41 -7.68 -11.27
N SER A 221 -12.50 -7.23 -11.89
CA SER A 221 -13.06 -7.92 -13.05
C SER A 221 -12.14 -7.81 -14.27
N LEU A 222 -11.63 -6.61 -14.55
CA LEU A 222 -10.87 -6.33 -15.77
C LEU A 222 -9.45 -6.89 -15.75
N PHE A 223 -8.73 -6.70 -14.64
CA PHE A 223 -7.30 -7.03 -14.54
C PHE A 223 -7.00 -8.12 -13.50
N GLY A 224 -7.98 -8.52 -12.68
CA GLY A 224 -7.76 -9.48 -11.60
C GLY A 224 -7.02 -8.89 -10.40
N TRP A 225 -6.88 -7.56 -10.33
CA TRP A 225 -6.17 -6.89 -9.24
C TRP A 225 -7.07 -6.72 -8.01
N THR A 226 -6.46 -6.74 -6.83
CA THR A 226 -7.15 -6.56 -5.55
C THR A 226 -6.68 -5.29 -4.84
N GLU A 227 -7.52 -4.72 -3.98
CA GLU A 227 -7.07 -3.59 -3.15
C GLU A 227 -6.01 -4.07 -2.16
N LEU A 228 -4.94 -3.29 -1.99
CA LEU A 228 -3.89 -3.60 -1.03
C LEU A 228 -4.43 -3.49 0.39
N GLY A 229 -4.59 -4.63 1.06
CA GLY A 229 -4.99 -4.69 2.45
C GLY A 229 -3.88 -4.27 3.40
N VAL A 230 -4.25 -3.71 4.56
CA VAL A 230 -3.29 -3.42 5.64
C VAL A 230 -2.53 -4.68 6.09
N PRO A 231 -3.13 -5.89 6.23
CA PRO A 231 -2.37 -7.09 6.61
C PRO A 231 -1.26 -7.46 5.61
N ASP A 232 -1.53 -7.31 4.31
CA ASP A 232 -0.54 -7.58 3.24
C ASP A 232 0.57 -6.53 3.27
N TRP A 233 0.21 -5.26 3.46
CA TRP A 233 1.16 -4.18 3.63
C TRP A 233 2.07 -4.37 4.85
N ILE A 234 1.53 -4.80 6.00
CA ILE A 234 2.35 -5.12 7.19
C ILE A 234 3.31 -6.27 6.90
N THR A 235 2.87 -7.31 6.19
CA THR A 235 3.77 -8.42 5.75
C THR A 235 4.96 -7.89 4.96
N TYR A 236 4.71 -6.95 4.05
CA TYR A 236 5.75 -6.33 3.25
C TYR A 236 6.72 -5.50 4.09
N LEU A 237 6.23 -4.71 5.04
CA LEU A 237 7.07 -3.88 5.93
C LEU A 237 7.94 -4.72 6.88
N VAL A 238 7.41 -5.85 7.36
CA VAL A 238 8.12 -6.72 8.28
C VAL A 238 9.17 -7.57 7.56
N ASN A 239 9.11 -7.73 6.24
CA ASN A 239 10.08 -8.53 5.49
C ASN A 239 11.50 -7.92 5.53
N PRO A 240 12.53 -8.66 5.99
CA PRO A 240 13.91 -8.17 6.07
C PRO A 240 14.52 -7.70 4.74
N ALA A 241 14.13 -8.29 3.61
CA ALA A 241 14.62 -7.88 2.29
C ALA A 241 14.14 -6.47 1.95
N THR A 242 12.84 -6.21 2.16
CA THR A 242 12.21 -4.92 1.94
C THR A 242 12.85 -3.80 2.77
N ARG A 243 13.14 -4.06 4.04
CA ARG A 243 13.70 -3.04 4.96
C ARG A 243 15.03 -2.47 4.46
N LYS A 244 15.84 -3.30 3.79
CA LYS A 244 17.13 -2.87 3.24
C LYS A 244 16.97 -2.02 1.98
N GLU A 245 15.96 -2.29 1.17
CA GLU A 245 15.75 -1.61 -0.11
C GLU A 245 15.07 -0.24 0.04
N THR A 246 14.15 -0.10 0.99
CA THR A 246 13.34 1.11 1.15
C THR A 246 14.02 2.20 1.97
N GLY A 247 15.09 1.86 2.69
CA GLY A 247 15.82 2.77 3.59
C GLY A 247 15.02 3.19 4.84
N VAL A 248 13.83 2.62 5.05
CA VAL A 248 12.96 2.89 6.20
C VAL A 248 12.64 1.58 6.90
N ASP A 249 12.98 1.48 8.18
CA ASP A 249 12.81 0.26 8.98
C ASP A 249 11.92 0.51 10.19
N ILE A 250 10.84 -0.27 10.30
CA ILE A 250 9.90 -0.23 11.44
C ILE A 250 10.57 -0.57 12.79
N THR A 251 11.72 -1.26 12.75
CA THR A 251 12.47 -1.68 13.95
C THR A 251 13.55 -0.71 14.40
N LEU A 252 13.85 0.31 13.58
CA LEU A 252 14.89 1.30 13.88
C LEU A 252 14.32 2.72 13.96
N ASP A 253 13.32 3.05 13.12
CA ASP A 253 12.71 4.37 13.07
C ASP A 253 11.41 4.42 13.90
N ALA A 254 11.50 5.06 15.07
CA ALA A 254 10.37 5.23 15.97
C ALA A 254 9.24 6.10 15.41
N VAL A 255 9.56 7.09 14.56
CA VAL A 255 8.57 7.97 13.92
C VAL A 255 7.79 7.19 12.86
N PHE A 256 8.50 6.36 12.10
CA PHE A 256 7.86 5.47 11.12
C PHE A 256 7.00 4.42 11.81
N ALA A 257 7.48 3.80 12.90
CA ALA A 257 6.71 2.84 13.68
C ALA A 257 5.41 3.44 14.24
N GLU A 258 5.45 4.65 14.80
CA GLU A 258 4.26 5.40 15.23
C GLU A 258 3.27 5.61 14.08
N ARG A 259 3.77 5.98 12.89
CA ARG A 259 2.94 6.15 11.69
C ARG A 259 2.26 4.84 11.29
N VAL A 260 2.97 3.72 11.29
CA VAL A 260 2.41 2.39 10.97
C VAL A 260 1.33 1.99 11.98
N LEU A 261 1.59 2.16 13.28
CA LEU A 261 0.59 1.90 14.34
C LEU A 261 -0.67 2.77 14.18
N GLY A 262 -0.51 4.03 13.76
CA GLY A 262 -1.63 4.91 13.43
C GLY A 262 -2.46 4.45 12.22
N VAL A 263 -1.83 3.83 11.22
CA VAL A 263 -2.54 3.21 10.08
C VAL A 263 -3.34 1.99 10.55
N ILE A 264 -2.72 1.12 11.35
CA ILE A 264 -3.40 -0.06 11.91
C ILE A 264 -4.60 0.38 12.76
N ALA A 265 -4.42 1.35 13.66
CA ALA A 265 -5.49 1.85 14.52
C ALA A 265 -6.69 2.43 13.75
N ARG A 266 -6.46 3.11 12.62
CA ARG A 266 -7.54 3.62 11.77
C ARG A 266 -8.25 2.51 10.99
N ALA A 267 -7.53 1.48 10.57
CA ALA A 267 -8.10 0.35 9.83
C ALA A 267 -8.75 -0.71 10.73
N TRP A 268 -8.37 -0.77 12.01
CA TRP A 268 -8.78 -1.80 12.97
C TRP A 268 -10.30 -2.06 13.06
N PRO A 269 -11.18 -1.03 13.11
CA PRO A 269 -12.62 -1.25 13.22
C PRO A 269 -13.25 -1.94 11.99
N ASN A 270 -12.59 -1.80 10.83
CA ASN A 270 -13.05 -2.37 9.56
C ASN A 270 -12.44 -3.75 9.28
N MET A 271 -11.52 -4.22 10.13
CA MET A 271 -10.93 -5.55 10.02
C MET A 271 -11.78 -6.60 10.72
N ASN A 272 -11.85 -7.80 10.13
CA ASN A 272 -12.44 -8.95 10.81
C ASN A 272 -11.47 -9.55 11.84
N ALA A 273 -11.97 -10.43 12.71
CA ALA A 273 -11.16 -11.03 13.78
C ALA A 273 -9.94 -11.82 13.26
N ALA A 274 -10.07 -12.50 12.11
CA ALA A 274 -8.96 -13.25 11.51
C ALA A 274 -7.84 -12.31 11.01
N GLN A 275 -8.20 -11.19 10.39
CA GLN A 275 -7.25 -10.16 9.95
C GLN A 275 -6.55 -9.48 11.14
N GLN A 276 -7.29 -9.20 12.22
CA GLN A 276 -6.72 -8.65 13.44
C GLN A 276 -5.69 -9.62 14.06
N GLN A 277 -6.03 -10.91 14.13
CA GLN A 277 -5.13 -11.95 14.63
C GLN A 277 -3.88 -12.11 13.76
N ASP A 278 -4.03 -12.08 12.43
CA ASP A 278 -2.91 -12.15 11.47
C ASP A 278 -1.95 -10.95 11.63
N VAL A 279 -2.48 -9.74 11.80
CA VAL A 279 -1.66 -8.55 12.09
C VAL A 279 -0.92 -8.70 13.42
N CYS A 280 -1.58 -9.20 14.47
CA CYS A 280 -0.93 -9.44 15.76
C CYS A 280 0.20 -10.47 15.66
N ALA A 281 -0.02 -11.59 14.97
CA ALA A 281 0.99 -12.63 14.79
C ALA A 281 2.22 -12.13 14.02
N LYS A 282 2.03 -11.23 13.04
CA LYS A 282 3.15 -10.65 12.28
C LYS A 282 3.99 -9.65 13.07
N LEU A 283 3.42 -9.01 14.08
CA LEU A 283 4.06 -7.94 14.84
C LEU A 283 4.52 -8.35 16.24
N SER A 284 4.13 -9.53 16.74
CA SER A 284 4.43 -9.99 18.10
C SER A 284 5.94 -10.06 18.38
N ASP A 285 6.73 -10.48 17.41
CA ASP A 285 8.18 -10.67 17.53
C ASP A 285 8.99 -9.50 16.92
N VAL A 286 8.30 -8.45 16.47
CA VAL A 286 8.93 -7.31 15.79
C VAL A 286 9.06 -6.15 16.78
N PRO A 287 10.27 -5.59 16.99
CA PRO A 287 10.46 -4.40 17.82
C PRO A 287 9.83 -3.16 17.18
N CYS A 288 8.51 -3.00 17.28
CA CYS A 288 7.75 -1.96 16.59
C CYS A 288 7.06 -0.96 17.53
N ILE A 289 7.21 -1.11 18.86
CA ILE A 289 6.56 -0.21 19.82
C ILE A 289 7.54 0.86 20.30
N PRO A 290 7.29 2.16 20.03
CA PRO A 290 8.11 3.26 20.55
C PRO A 290 7.98 3.38 22.08
N THR A 291 9.10 3.25 22.79
CA THR A 291 9.17 3.41 24.25
C THR A 291 10.30 4.33 24.68
N ARG A 292 10.33 4.73 25.96
CA ARG A 292 11.45 5.49 26.55
C ARG A 292 12.81 4.80 26.40
N ALA A 293 12.82 3.47 26.35
CA ALA A 293 14.01 2.65 26.19
C ALA A 293 14.26 2.26 24.71
N GLY A 294 13.73 3.04 23.77
CA GLY A 294 13.80 2.77 22.33
C GLY A 294 12.65 1.88 21.83
N LEU A 295 12.83 1.31 20.65
CA LEU A 295 11.85 0.40 20.05
C LEU A 295 11.91 -0.99 20.72
N LYS A 296 10.77 -1.47 21.18
CA LYS A 296 10.63 -2.76 21.87
C LYS A 296 9.55 -3.62 21.24
N VAL A 297 9.63 -4.92 21.49
CA VAL A 297 8.56 -5.86 21.10
C VAL A 297 7.31 -5.56 21.92
N PRO A 298 6.10 -5.79 21.37
CA PRO A 298 4.85 -5.53 22.08
C PRO A 298 4.78 -6.13 23.49
N SER A 299 5.28 -7.36 23.68
CA SER A 299 5.28 -8.06 24.97
C SER A 299 6.18 -7.44 26.02
N GLU A 300 7.19 -6.65 25.63
CA GLU A 300 8.11 -5.98 26.54
C GLU A 300 7.70 -4.53 26.85
N ALA A 301 6.69 -3.99 26.15
CA ALA A 301 6.28 -2.59 26.29
C ALA A 301 5.14 -2.42 27.31
N TYR A 302 5.15 -1.28 28.00
CA TYR A 302 4.16 -0.95 29.03
C TYR A 302 3.40 0.35 28.74
N PHE A 303 2.13 0.38 29.12
CA PHE A 303 1.34 1.62 29.11
C PHE A 303 1.78 2.59 30.23
N SER A 304 1.44 3.87 30.09
CA SER A 304 1.80 4.92 31.08
C SER A 304 1.16 4.71 32.46
N ASN A 305 0.07 3.97 32.57
CA ASN A 305 -0.50 3.61 33.87
C ASN A 305 0.42 2.69 34.70
N ALA A 306 1.42 2.05 34.08
CA ALA A 306 2.40 1.20 34.74
C ALA A 306 3.66 1.96 35.23
N HIS A 307 3.57 3.26 35.52
CA HIS A 307 4.66 4.10 36.07
C HIS A 307 5.11 3.62 37.47
N VAL A 308 5.83 2.51 37.49
CA VAL A 308 6.33 1.81 38.69
C VAL A 308 7.84 1.99 38.79
N PHE A 309 8.56 1.82 37.67
CA PHE A 309 10.01 2.01 37.59
C PHE A 309 10.39 3.08 36.57
N PRO A 310 11.45 3.87 36.83
CA PRO A 310 11.95 4.86 35.88
C PRO A 310 12.49 4.23 34.59
N ASP A 311 13.04 3.02 34.68
CA ASP A 311 13.67 2.30 33.56
C ASP A 311 12.73 1.33 32.83
N LEU A 312 11.41 1.38 33.09
CA LEU A 312 10.48 0.59 32.31
C LEU A 312 10.39 1.14 30.87
N PRO A 313 10.32 0.26 29.85
CA PRO A 313 10.03 0.64 28.48
C PRO A 313 8.55 1.06 28.35
N ILE A 314 8.25 2.26 28.84
CA ILE A 314 6.92 2.86 28.78
C ILE A 314 6.73 3.48 27.41
N ILE A 315 5.57 3.24 26.81
CA ILE A 315 5.20 3.77 25.50
C ILE A 315 5.34 5.29 25.49
N VAL A 316 6.12 5.79 24.53
CA VAL A 316 6.27 7.20 24.26
C VAL A 316 6.26 7.37 22.75
N MET A 317 5.21 8.02 22.26
CA MET A 317 5.04 8.30 20.84
C MET A 317 5.86 9.55 20.46
N PRO A 318 6.82 9.46 19.53
CA PRO A 318 7.67 10.59 19.13
C PRO A 318 6.93 11.86 18.70
N LYS A 319 5.79 11.75 18.00
CA LYS A 319 4.96 12.89 17.59
C LYS A 319 3.87 13.25 18.62
N GLY A 320 3.89 12.62 19.79
CA GLY A 320 2.93 12.88 20.86
C GLY A 320 1.53 12.35 20.59
N THR A 321 1.37 11.37 19.70
CA THR A 321 0.05 10.75 19.45
C THR A 321 -0.51 10.16 20.74
N ALA A 322 -1.72 10.60 21.11
CA ALA A 322 -2.37 10.14 22.32
C ALA A 322 -2.75 8.66 22.20
N VAL A 323 -2.23 7.84 23.10
CA VAL A 323 -2.54 6.40 23.18
C VAL A 323 -3.89 6.22 23.86
N LYS A 324 -4.98 6.42 23.12
CA LYS A 324 -6.36 6.31 23.62
C LYS A 324 -7.28 5.64 22.57
N GLY A 325 -8.40 5.09 23.03
CA GLY A 325 -9.46 4.58 22.15
C GLY A 325 -9.02 3.38 21.32
N THR A 326 -9.14 3.46 19.99
CA THR A 326 -8.80 2.35 19.10
C THR A 326 -7.32 1.99 19.12
N LEU A 327 -6.43 2.99 19.24
CA LEU A 327 -4.99 2.73 19.33
C LEU A 327 -4.64 1.96 20.61
N GLU A 328 -5.27 2.31 21.73
CA GLU A 328 -5.10 1.55 22.98
C GLU A 328 -5.56 0.10 22.81
N LYS A 329 -6.74 -0.13 22.17
CA LYS A 329 -7.24 -1.48 21.88
C LYS A 329 -6.26 -2.28 21.02
N VAL A 330 -5.71 -1.67 19.97
CA VAL A 330 -4.71 -2.31 19.11
C VAL A 330 -3.48 -2.71 19.92
N LEU A 331 -2.92 -1.80 20.72
CA LEU A 331 -1.73 -2.08 21.51
C LEU A 331 -1.98 -3.19 22.55
N VAL A 332 -3.15 -3.20 23.19
CA VAL A 332 -3.55 -4.31 24.06
C VAL A 332 -3.63 -5.62 23.28
N SER A 333 -4.25 -5.62 22.10
CA SER A 333 -4.35 -6.80 21.22
C SER A 333 -2.99 -7.28 20.70
N LEU A 334 -2.02 -6.38 20.52
CA LEU A 334 -0.64 -6.70 20.15
C LEU A 334 0.16 -7.33 21.31
N GLY A 335 -0.31 -7.21 22.55
CA GLY A 335 0.33 -7.77 23.73
C GLY A 335 1.06 -6.75 24.61
N VAL A 336 0.84 -5.45 24.40
CA VAL A 336 1.36 -4.41 25.30
C VAL A 336 0.72 -4.56 26.67
N ARG A 337 1.57 -4.56 27.69
CA ARG A 337 1.16 -4.83 29.08
C ARG A 337 0.65 -3.57 29.76
N LYS A 338 -0.54 -3.66 30.37
CA LYS A 338 -1.11 -2.58 31.19
C LYS A 338 -0.49 -2.49 32.58
N HIS A 339 0.10 -3.58 33.05
CA HIS A 339 0.64 -3.71 34.39
C HIS A 339 1.98 -4.44 34.32
N VAL A 340 2.85 -4.17 35.29
CA VAL A 340 4.13 -4.86 35.44
C VAL A 340 3.89 -6.21 36.12
N GLU A 341 4.48 -7.28 35.57
CA GLU A 341 4.41 -8.61 36.19
C GLU A 341 5.05 -8.59 37.58
N LEU A 342 4.36 -9.20 38.56
CA LEU A 342 4.83 -9.25 39.95
C LEU A 342 6.24 -9.83 40.08
N GLN A 343 6.62 -10.78 39.22
CA GLN A 343 7.95 -11.38 39.22
C GLN A 343 9.06 -10.37 38.94
N ILE A 344 8.82 -9.43 38.03
CA ILE A 344 9.78 -8.35 37.71
C ILE A 344 9.87 -7.40 38.91
N VAL A 345 8.73 -7.10 39.54
CA VAL A 345 8.67 -6.25 40.73
C VAL A 345 9.45 -6.87 41.89
N PHE A 346 9.22 -8.15 42.19
CA PHE A 346 9.96 -8.87 43.23
C PHE A 346 11.45 -8.98 42.90
N SER A 347 11.80 -9.31 41.65
CA SER A 347 13.20 -9.42 41.23
C SER A 347 13.94 -8.10 41.43
N ARG A 348 13.34 -6.95 41.05
CA ARG A 348 13.95 -5.63 41.29
C ARG A 348 13.98 -5.26 42.77
N MET A 349 12.93 -5.55 43.52
CA MET A 349 12.94 -5.34 44.97
C MET A 349 14.04 -6.17 45.65
N ILE A 350 14.34 -7.37 45.15
CA ILE A 350 15.39 -8.27 45.66
C ILE A 350 16.79 -7.82 45.27
N HIS A 351 16.99 -7.45 44.01
CA HIS A 351 18.33 -7.19 43.46
C HIS A 351 18.78 -5.74 43.57
N THR A 352 17.87 -4.77 43.39
CA THR A 352 18.21 -3.34 43.35
C THR A 352 17.89 -2.62 44.66
N GLY A 353 16.92 -3.10 45.44
CA GLY A 353 16.51 -2.46 46.70
C GLY A 353 15.76 -1.13 46.53
N ASP A 354 15.43 -0.76 45.29
CA ASP A 354 14.84 0.55 44.92
C ASP A 354 13.38 0.76 45.39
N TRP A 355 12.74 -0.27 45.94
CA TRP A 355 11.32 -0.27 46.27
C TRP A 355 11.08 -0.70 47.72
N SER A 356 10.30 0.08 48.46
CA SER A 356 9.89 -0.24 49.84
C SER A 356 8.63 -1.12 49.86
N THR A 357 8.38 -1.79 50.99
CA THR A 357 7.17 -2.59 51.21
C THR A 357 5.89 -1.75 51.00
N ALA A 358 5.93 -0.47 51.38
CA ALA A 358 4.83 0.47 51.17
C ALA A 358 4.53 0.71 49.68
N ASP A 359 5.56 0.84 48.83
CA ASP A 359 5.38 1.07 47.38
C ASP A 359 4.82 -0.18 46.68
N LEU A 360 5.29 -1.36 47.10
CA LEU A 360 4.77 -2.65 46.63
C LEU A 360 3.28 -2.79 46.97
N ILE A 361 2.88 -2.50 48.21
CA ILE A 361 1.48 -2.66 48.62
C ILE A 361 0.59 -1.60 47.95
N LYS A 362 1.07 -0.37 47.77
CA LYS A 362 0.36 0.65 46.99
C LYS A 362 0.15 0.24 45.53
N TYR A 363 1.14 -0.41 44.92
CA TYR A 363 1.01 -0.99 43.57
C TYR A 363 0.02 -2.16 43.55
N LEU A 364 0.11 -3.07 44.52
CA LEU A 364 -0.81 -4.22 44.62
C LEU A 364 -2.26 -3.77 44.80
N VAL A 365 -2.51 -2.72 45.58
CA VAL A 365 -3.85 -2.11 45.72
C VAL A 365 -4.35 -1.58 44.37
N ALA A 366 -3.48 -0.90 43.60
CA ALA A 366 -3.84 -0.36 42.29
C ALA A 366 -4.11 -1.42 41.21
N VAL A 367 -3.54 -2.63 41.37
CA VAL A 367 -3.66 -3.73 40.39
C VAL A 367 -4.58 -4.85 40.90
N ARG A 368 -5.15 -4.72 42.11
CA ARG A 368 -5.90 -5.78 42.81
C ARG A 368 -7.01 -6.42 41.97
N ASP A 369 -7.77 -5.62 41.23
CA ASP A 369 -8.95 -6.07 40.48
C ASP A 369 -8.56 -6.78 39.16
N THR A 370 -7.27 -6.75 38.80
CA THR A 370 -6.72 -7.34 37.56
C THR A 370 -5.77 -8.52 37.81
N LEU A 371 -5.45 -8.83 39.08
CA LEU A 371 -4.59 -9.93 39.45
C LEU A 371 -5.31 -11.28 39.27
N SER A 372 -4.63 -12.23 38.63
CA SER A 372 -5.10 -13.61 38.53
C SER A 372 -4.92 -14.35 39.87
N SER A 373 -5.72 -15.39 40.10
CA SER A 373 -5.58 -16.26 41.29
C SER A 373 -4.16 -16.84 41.44
N LEU A 374 -3.53 -17.16 40.32
CA LEU A 374 -2.17 -17.71 40.28
C LEU A 374 -1.10 -16.68 40.68
N GLU A 375 -1.30 -15.39 40.35
CA GLU A 375 -0.44 -14.30 40.81
C GLU A 375 -0.60 -14.02 42.30
N ILE A 376 -1.83 -14.12 42.82
CA ILE A 376 -2.11 -14.01 44.26
C ILE A 376 -1.46 -15.16 45.04
N ASP A 377 -1.55 -16.39 44.52
CA ASP A 377 -0.92 -17.55 45.15
C ASP A 377 0.61 -17.44 45.12
N ARG A 378 1.18 -16.91 44.04
CA ARG A 378 2.62 -16.60 43.96
C ARG A 378 3.01 -15.50 44.94
N LEU A 379 2.21 -14.44 45.09
CA LEU A 379 2.44 -13.38 46.09
C LEU A 379 2.49 -13.98 47.51
N LYS A 380 1.56 -14.88 47.86
CA LYS A 380 1.53 -15.59 49.16
C LYS A 380 2.72 -16.53 49.42
N GLN A 381 3.42 -16.94 48.37
CA GLN A 381 4.55 -17.86 48.42
C GLN A 381 5.91 -17.17 48.21
N THR A 382 5.91 -15.87 47.87
CA THR A 382 7.17 -15.13 47.65
C THR A 382 7.65 -14.50 48.95
N SER A 383 8.87 -14.83 49.37
CA SER A 383 9.55 -14.19 50.51
C SER A 383 10.05 -12.79 50.13
N ALA A 384 9.12 -11.86 50.02
CA ALA A 384 9.36 -10.53 49.50
C ALA A 384 9.60 -9.49 50.61
N PHE A 385 9.13 -9.75 51.83
CA PHE A 385 8.94 -8.75 52.87
C PHE A 385 10.04 -8.79 53.94
N MET A 386 10.36 -7.65 54.57
CA MET A 386 11.39 -7.54 55.61
C MET A 386 10.77 -7.38 56.99
N ARG A 387 11.51 -7.76 58.05
CA ARG A 387 11.09 -7.61 59.45
C ARG A 387 11.63 -6.31 60.05
N GLU A 388 10.82 -5.61 60.85
CA GLU A 388 11.23 -4.42 61.61
C GLU A 388 12.25 -4.81 62.71
N GLY A 389 13.42 -4.15 62.73
CA GLY A 389 14.45 -4.32 63.76
C GLY A 389 15.66 -5.20 63.39
N GLU A 390 15.75 -5.71 62.16
CA GLU A 390 17.00 -6.28 61.63
C GLU A 390 17.78 -5.21 60.85
N ASP A 391 18.85 -4.70 61.45
CA ASP A 391 20.02 -4.22 60.71
C ASP A 391 21.22 -4.25 61.67
N GLU A 392 22.25 -5.06 61.34
CA GLU A 392 23.65 -4.62 61.46
C GLU A 392 24.70 -5.62 60.94
N THR A 393 24.42 -6.92 60.77
CA THR A 393 25.45 -7.85 60.24
C THR A 393 24.91 -8.94 59.32
N GLY A 394 24.76 -8.62 58.03
CA GLY A 394 24.73 -9.59 56.93
C GLY A 394 23.34 -9.90 56.34
N LYS A 395 23.22 -9.66 55.02
CA LYS A 395 22.13 -9.97 54.07
C LYS A 395 20.69 -9.85 54.61
N PRO A 396 19.86 -8.92 54.08
CA PRO A 396 18.48 -8.74 54.54
C PRO A 396 17.68 -10.04 54.40
N THR A 397 17.27 -10.63 55.53
CA THR A 397 16.45 -11.84 55.55
C THR A 397 15.03 -11.46 55.18
N ARG A 398 14.51 -12.07 54.11
CA ARG A 398 13.16 -11.82 53.63
C ARG A 398 12.22 -12.94 54.03
N TYR A 399 11.03 -12.56 54.47
CA TYR A 399 9.99 -13.43 55.00
C TYR A 399 8.76 -13.43 54.08
N LEU A 400 7.92 -14.46 54.24
CA LEU A 400 6.62 -14.50 53.57
C LEU A 400 5.67 -13.50 54.23
N ALA A 401 4.68 -13.04 53.47
CA ALA A 401 3.62 -12.18 54.01
C ALA A 401 2.91 -12.80 55.23
N ARG A 402 2.77 -14.14 55.25
CA ARG A 402 2.12 -14.87 56.35
C ARG A 402 2.93 -14.92 57.65
N ASP A 403 4.23 -14.66 57.57
CA ASP A 403 5.17 -14.81 58.69
C ASP A 403 5.38 -13.47 59.43
N LEU A 404 4.76 -12.39 58.94
CA LEU A 404 4.92 -11.03 59.44
C LEU A 404 3.57 -10.45 59.85
N TYR A 405 3.58 -9.74 60.98
CA TYR A 405 2.44 -9.03 61.53
C TYR A 405 2.43 -7.56 61.11
N GLU A 406 1.26 -6.94 61.16
CA GLU A 406 1.09 -5.52 60.88
C GLU A 406 1.93 -4.64 61.85
N PRO A 407 2.47 -3.50 61.37
CA PRO A 407 3.27 -2.59 62.20
C PRO A 407 2.38 -1.75 63.12
N VAL A 408 1.83 -2.41 64.13
CA VAL A 408 1.02 -1.84 65.21
C VAL A 408 1.81 -1.88 66.50
N ASP A 409 1.78 -0.78 67.26
CA ASP A 409 2.57 -0.61 68.49
C ASP A 409 2.28 -1.71 69.54
N THR A 410 1.03 -2.18 69.63
CA THR A 410 0.65 -3.27 70.54
C THR A 410 1.33 -4.59 70.22
N LEU A 411 1.51 -4.91 68.92
CA LEU A 411 2.21 -6.11 68.48
C LEU A 411 3.72 -5.97 68.63
N ARG A 412 4.22 -4.72 68.61
CA ARG A 412 5.63 -4.39 68.84
C ARG A 412 6.02 -4.64 70.29
N ASP A 413 5.17 -4.23 71.22
CA ASP A 413 5.34 -4.47 72.65
C ASP A 413 5.26 -5.96 73.01
N LEU A 414 4.55 -6.76 72.20
CA LEU A 414 4.42 -8.21 72.35
C LEU A 414 5.61 -9.01 71.74
N GLY A 415 6.56 -8.34 71.09
CA GLY A 415 7.76 -8.98 70.53
C GLY A 415 7.52 -9.82 69.27
N LEU A 416 6.39 -9.62 68.59
CA LEU A 416 6.03 -10.37 67.38
C LEU A 416 6.88 -9.93 66.16
N PRO A 417 7.09 -10.80 65.16
CA PRO A 417 7.78 -10.45 63.93
C PRO A 417 6.92 -9.49 63.10
N ILE A 418 7.28 -8.21 63.08
CA ILE A 418 6.52 -7.15 62.43
C ILE A 418 7.08 -6.82 61.04
N LEU A 419 6.21 -6.45 60.12
CA LEU A 419 6.55 -5.97 58.78
C LEU A 419 7.31 -4.63 58.81
N PHE A 420 8.49 -4.59 58.20
CA PHE A 420 9.19 -3.35 57.89
C PHE A 420 8.48 -2.64 56.72
N TRP A 421 7.76 -1.56 57.03
CA TRP A 421 6.89 -0.86 56.09
C TRP A 421 7.65 0.10 55.16
N SER A 422 8.34 1.09 55.72
CA SER A 422 9.17 2.06 55.01
C SER A 422 9.85 2.97 56.04
N PRO A 423 11.07 3.48 55.76
CA PRO A 423 11.71 4.50 56.59
C PRO A 423 11.01 5.87 56.52
N THR A 424 10.18 6.14 55.50
CA THR A 424 9.62 7.48 55.23
C THR A 424 8.09 7.58 55.31
N VAL A 425 7.37 6.45 55.20
CA VAL A 425 5.90 6.42 55.17
C VAL A 425 5.38 5.82 56.46
N LYS A 426 4.42 6.48 57.13
CA LYS A 426 3.75 5.92 58.33
C LYS A 426 2.63 4.96 57.94
N TRP A 427 2.57 3.82 58.59
CA TRP A 427 1.49 2.84 58.46
C TRP A 427 0.13 3.42 58.89
N ARG A 428 -0.94 3.06 58.18
CA ARG A 428 -2.33 3.46 58.50
C ARG A 428 -3.27 2.26 58.32
N ALA A 429 -3.71 1.66 59.41
CA ALA A 429 -4.59 0.47 59.41
C ALA A 429 -5.93 0.67 58.68
N GLY A 430 -6.47 1.90 58.62
CA GLY A 430 -7.74 2.19 57.93
C GLY A 430 -7.63 2.45 56.42
N SER A 431 -6.43 2.40 55.85
CA SER A 431 -6.18 2.65 54.43
C SER A 431 -6.47 1.39 53.58
N ASP A 432 -6.67 1.56 52.27
CA ASP A 432 -6.87 0.41 51.38
C ASP A 432 -5.62 -0.50 51.37
N GLU A 433 -4.45 0.08 51.65
CA GLU A 433 -3.20 -0.63 51.91
C GLU A 433 -3.27 -1.52 53.17
N GLY A 434 -3.85 -1.02 54.26
CA GLY A 434 -4.03 -1.76 55.53
C GLY A 434 -5.06 -2.89 55.43
N LYS A 435 -6.08 -2.74 54.58
CA LYS A 435 -7.08 -3.80 54.30
C LYS A 435 -6.58 -4.89 53.37
N LEU A 436 -5.58 -4.60 52.52
CA LEU A 436 -4.98 -5.60 51.63
C LEU A 436 -3.97 -6.48 52.36
N SER A 437 -3.34 -5.93 53.40
CA SER A 437 -2.36 -6.61 54.24
C SER A 437 -2.95 -7.44 55.40
N SER A 438 -4.19 -7.13 55.81
CA SER A 438 -4.97 -7.91 56.77
C SER A 438 -5.64 -9.10 56.09
#